data_AF-A0A2V9KJF3-F1
#
_entry.id   AF-A0A2V9KJF3-F1
#
_cell.length_a   1.000
_cell.length_b   1.000
_cell.length_c   1.000
_cell.angle_alpha   90.00
_cell.angle_beta   90.00
_cell.angle_gamma   90.00
#
_symmetry.space_group_name_H-M   'P 1'
#
loop_
_entity.id
_entity.type
_entity.pdbx_description
1 polymer ?
#
loop_
_entity_poly.entity_id
_entity_poly.type
_entity_poly.pdbx_seq_one_letter_code
_entity_poly.pdbx_strand_id
1 'polypeptide(L)'
;NWDLGNPGYYEFGNALKADIADYIPCDASGTCDQIKPGVTPPANYGTPVCPEPVPTIDTSTTPNTITAWTCAPSVLNADGSFAGNIPNSVDGNLVNDFPYFQELSINPVTGARGNAYRHYYSYDSGLFVQDDWKVSPRFTLNLGLRWERYGAPREQHAIIAQFPASGQYAFDCLSPANTTDFVTCMGNVRTQPAQSMWNTRNYDFGPRIGFAWDVFGDQKTSLRAGYGIFYDRIFDNVWSNGAWNPPFYGLIDADATGGDTIFYSRPPAVPPSFTPGAPPDYLPLGARVSVRTMEQNLKDSSDQSLYFGLERQVSSSLALTLNYQGSLGRHLPVLMNWNRYDGDRYNATLTLDRPNSHYTGFNYRSNNVTSNYNALVFEARKHFSHSVALIGGYTWGRLMDFGSDLFSGST
;
A
#
# COMPACT_ATOMS: atom_id res chain seq x y z
N ASN A 1 -8.06 14.47 0.32
CA ASN A 1 -8.44 14.15 1.71
C ASN A 1 -8.99 12.75 1.80
N TRP A 2 -8.09 11.77 1.80
CA TRP A 2 -8.34 10.42 2.28
C TRP A 2 -7.15 10.16 3.21
N ASP A 3 -7.39 10.28 4.51
CA ASP A 3 -6.40 10.03 5.55
C ASP A 3 -6.34 8.52 5.75
N LEU A 4 -5.34 7.89 5.14
CA LEU A 4 -5.06 6.48 5.34
C LEU A 4 -4.29 6.37 6.66
N GLY A 5 -5.05 6.21 7.73
CA GLY A 5 -4.55 6.04 9.08
C GLY A 5 -3.40 5.04 9.15
N ASN A 6 -2.36 5.44 9.89
CA ASN A 6 -1.29 4.55 10.32
C ASN A 6 -1.91 3.26 10.91
N PRO A 7 -1.57 2.06 10.42
CA PRO A 7 -2.05 0.82 11.02
C PRO A 7 -1.46 0.70 12.42
N GLY A 8 -2.31 0.93 13.43
CA GLY A 8 -1.94 0.96 14.84
C GLY A 8 -2.11 2.31 15.55
N TYR A 9 -2.56 3.37 14.87
CA TYR A 9 -3.06 4.57 15.54
C TYR A 9 -4.59 4.52 15.56
N TYR A 10 -5.14 4.00 16.64
CA TYR A 10 -6.44 4.48 17.09
C TYR A 10 -6.18 5.86 17.72
N GLU A 11 -6.71 6.93 17.11
CA GLU A 11 -6.78 8.22 17.77
C GLU A 11 -7.76 8.14 18.94
N PHE A 12 -7.25 7.71 20.09
CA PHE A 12 -7.77 8.19 21.36
C PHE A 12 -6.71 9.12 21.96
N GLY A 13 -7.00 10.43 21.95
CA GLY A 13 -6.44 11.35 22.95
C GLY A 13 -5.19 12.17 22.62
N ASN A 14 -4.73 12.28 21.36
CA ASN A 14 -3.58 13.18 21.06
C ASN A 14 -3.96 14.66 20.87
N ALA A 15 -5.23 15.04 20.97
CA ALA A 15 -5.62 16.46 21.02
C ALA A 15 -5.34 17.14 22.38
N LEU A 16 -5.04 16.38 23.45
CA LEU A 16 -4.88 16.94 24.80
C LEU A 16 -3.43 17.19 25.25
N LYS A 17 -2.43 16.69 24.52
CA LYS A 17 -1.02 16.92 24.90
C LYS A 17 -0.56 18.37 24.68
N ALA A 18 -1.26 19.11 23.83
CA ALA A 18 -0.90 20.49 23.53
C ALA A 18 -1.44 21.49 24.58
N ASP A 19 -2.51 21.19 25.32
CA ASP A 19 -3.20 22.22 26.12
C ASP A 19 -2.85 22.22 27.62
N ILE A 20 -2.34 21.14 28.21
CA ILE A 20 -2.02 21.12 29.66
C ILE A 20 -0.63 21.71 29.97
N ALA A 21 0.34 21.53 29.06
CA ALA A 21 1.69 22.07 29.20
C ALA A 21 1.71 23.61 29.24
N ASP A 22 0.66 24.27 28.74
CA ASP A 22 0.53 25.73 28.72
C ASP A 22 0.11 26.34 30.07
N TYR A 23 -0.30 25.52 31.07
CA TYR A 23 -0.81 26.00 32.36
C TYR A 23 0.06 25.70 33.58
N ILE A 24 1.09 24.85 33.47
CA ILE A 24 1.98 24.46 34.58
C ILE A 24 3.44 24.42 34.10
N PRO A 25 4.29 25.43 34.40
CA PRO A 25 5.69 25.37 34.04
C PRO A 25 6.45 24.48 35.02
N CYS A 26 7.23 23.55 34.47
CA CYS A 26 8.20 22.74 35.21
C CYS A 26 9.57 23.40 35.15
N ASP A 27 10.35 23.34 36.22
CA ASP A 27 11.75 23.77 36.17
C ASP A 27 12.64 22.72 35.48
N ALA A 28 13.90 23.09 35.20
CA ALA A 28 14.85 22.24 34.46
C ALA A 28 15.27 20.94 35.21
N SER A 29 14.83 20.76 36.46
CA SER A 29 15.01 19.50 37.21
C SER A 29 13.77 18.60 37.17
N GLY A 30 12.68 19.04 36.54
CA GLY A 30 11.47 18.24 36.30
C GLY A 30 10.41 18.33 37.40
N THR A 31 10.53 19.29 38.34
CA THR A 31 9.53 19.50 39.41
C THR A 31 8.50 20.55 38.96
N CYS A 32 7.20 20.25 39.09
CA CYS A 32 6.09 21.06 38.55
C CYS A 32 5.04 21.33 39.63
N ASP A 33 5.25 22.32 40.50
CA ASP A 33 4.49 22.39 41.76
C ASP A 33 3.43 23.51 41.90
N GLN A 34 3.13 24.36 40.90
CA GLN A 34 2.11 25.42 41.07
C GLN A 34 1.32 25.79 39.78
N ILE A 35 0.00 25.99 39.91
CA ILE A 35 -0.90 26.53 38.87
C ILE A 35 -0.84 28.08 38.85
N LYS A 36 -0.93 28.70 37.66
CA LYS A 36 -0.98 30.16 37.48
C LYS A 36 -2.11 30.82 38.31
N PRO A 37 -1.85 31.87 39.09
CA PRO A 37 -2.91 32.57 39.84
C PRO A 37 -3.94 33.23 38.91
N GLY A 38 -5.24 32.98 39.14
CA GLY A 38 -6.34 33.70 38.48
C GLY A 38 -7.10 32.97 37.36
N VAL A 39 -6.87 31.67 37.16
CA VAL A 39 -7.59 30.85 36.15
C VAL A 39 -8.57 29.90 36.83
N THR A 40 -9.87 30.00 36.50
CA THR A 40 -10.92 29.10 37.00
C THR A 40 -11.40 28.18 35.86
N PRO A 41 -11.40 26.84 36.00
CA PRO A 41 -11.89 25.94 34.96
C PRO A 41 -13.43 26.00 34.82
N PRO A 42 -14.01 25.69 33.64
CA PRO A 42 -15.46 25.74 33.42
C PRO A 42 -16.19 24.64 34.22
N ALA A 43 -17.29 24.98 34.88
CA ALA A 43 -17.96 24.15 35.89
C ALA A 43 -18.90 23.05 35.36
N ASN A 44 -18.97 22.78 34.07
CA ASN A 44 -19.91 21.78 33.53
C ASN A 44 -19.24 20.89 32.47
N TYR A 45 -18.49 19.89 32.94
CA TYR A 45 -18.27 18.66 32.20
C TYR A 45 -18.64 17.49 33.11
N GLY A 46 -19.58 16.66 32.65
CA GLY A 46 -19.93 15.41 33.32
C GLY A 46 -18.70 14.56 33.56
N THR A 47 -18.67 13.86 34.69
CA THR A 47 -17.58 13.02 35.18
C THR A 47 -16.95 12.14 34.08
N PRO A 48 -15.67 12.36 33.70
CA PRO A 48 -14.94 11.45 32.84
C PRO A 48 -14.47 10.24 33.66
N VAL A 49 -14.78 9.03 33.20
CA VAL A 49 -14.29 7.78 33.76
C VAL A 49 -13.30 7.15 32.77
N CYS A 50 -12.04 7.55 32.86
CA CYS A 50 -10.97 6.60 33.15
C CYS A 50 -10.30 7.19 34.39
N PRO A 51 -10.06 6.47 35.49
CA PRO A 51 -9.52 7.12 36.67
C PRO A 51 -8.03 7.34 36.42
N GLU A 52 -7.67 8.39 35.67
CA GLU A 52 -6.68 9.29 36.23
C GLU A 52 -7.36 9.98 37.41
N PRO A 53 -6.98 9.72 38.67
CA PRO A 53 -7.48 10.51 39.76
C PRO A 53 -6.82 11.89 39.68
N VAL A 54 -7.64 12.93 39.76
CA VAL A 54 -7.17 14.27 40.15
C VAL A 54 -6.30 14.09 41.40
N PRO A 55 -5.06 14.63 41.46
CA PRO A 55 -4.25 14.52 42.67
C PRO A 55 -5.03 15.16 43.82
N THR A 56 -5.42 14.36 44.81
CA THR A 56 -5.96 14.87 46.06
C THR A 56 -4.82 15.48 46.86
N ILE A 57 -4.85 16.80 46.99
CA ILE A 57 -3.97 17.55 47.89
C ILE A 57 -4.47 17.28 49.32
N ASP A 58 -3.68 16.57 50.12
CA ASP A 58 -3.92 16.50 51.57
C ASP A 58 -3.54 17.85 52.19
N THR A 59 -4.56 18.67 52.50
CA THR A 59 -4.40 19.98 53.13
C THR A 59 -4.20 19.92 54.63
N SER A 60 -4.17 18.73 55.23
CA SER A 60 -4.04 18.54 56.68
C SER A 60 -2.60 18.48 57.17
N THR A 61 -1.61 18.46 56.25
CA THR A 61 -0.17 18.44 56.58
C THR A 61 0.56 19.62 55.93
N THR A 62 1.63 20.11 56.58
CA THR A 62 2.48 21.18 56.04
C THR A 62 3.95 20.75 56.05
N PRO A 63 4.65 20.74 54.89
CA PRO A 63 4.15 21.08 53.55
C PRO A 63 3.31 19.93 52.95
N ASN A 64 2.39 20.27 52.04
CA ASN A 64 1.56 19.30 51.34
C ASN A 64 2.46 18.33 50.55
N THR A 65 2.43 17.03 50.84
CA THR A 65 3.18 16.01 50.09
C THR A 65 2.36 15.40 48.96
N ILE A 66 2.93 15.34 47.75
CA ILE A 66 2.36 14.60 46.61
C ILE A 66 2.95 13.19 46.59
N THR A 67 2.13 12.16 46.77
CA THR A 67 2.54 10.75 46.59
C THR A 67 2.45 10.34 45.12
N ALA A 68 3.57 9.96 44.50
CA ALA A 68 3.61 9.46 43.11
C ALA A 68 3.07 8.03 43.01
N TRP A 69 2.32 7.72 41.93
CA TRP A 69 1.81 6.37 41.64
C TRP A 69 2.20 5.88 40.24
N THR A 70 2.61 4.61 40.16
CA THR A 70 3.12 3.90 38.97
C THR A 70 1.99 3.26 38.16
N CYS A 71 1.77 3.70 36.91
CA CYS A 71 1.06 2.88 35.92
C CYS A 71 2.00 1.82 35.37
N ALA A 72 1.77 0.54 35.69
CA ALA A 72 2.48 -0.56 35.04
C ALA A 72 1.97 -0.71 33.59
N PRO A 73 2.85 -0.83 32.58
CA PRO A 73 2.44 -1.07 31.20
C PRO A 73 1.71 -2.41 31.08
N SER A 74 0.69 -2.48 30.22
CA SER A 74 -0.11 -3.70 30.01
C SER A 74 0.79 -4.87 29.58
N VAL A 75 0.90 -5.90 30.42
CA VAL A 75 1.67 -7.11 30.11
C VAL A 75 0.76 -8.16 29.50
N LEU A 76 1.15 -8.73 28.35
CA LEU A 76 0.50 -9.90 27.74
C LEU A 76 0.87 -11.15 28.54
N ASN A 77 -0.12 -11.77 29.15
CA ASN A 77 0.02 -13.03 29.87
C ASN A 77 0.08 -14.21 28.89
N ALA A 78 0.63 -15.34 29.35
CA ALA A 78 0.75 -16.57 28.57
C ALA A 78 -0.61 -17.17 28.14
N ASP A 79 -1.71 -16.74 28.75
CA ASP A 79 -3.08 -17.13 28.40
C ASP A 79 -3.73 -16.19 27.36
N GLY A 80 -2.97 -15.25 26.80
CA GLY A 80 -3.43 -14.28 25.82
C GLY A 80 -4.18 -13.08 26.40
N SER A 81 -4.31 -12.97 27.73
CA SER A 81 -4.93 -11.81 28.39
C SER A 81 -3.92 -10.68 28.64
N PHE A 82 -4.34 -9.42 28.53
CA PHE A 82 -3.55 -8.28 29.03
C PHE A 82 -3.92 -7.99 30.49
N ALA A 83 -2.91 -7.83 31.37
CA ALA A 83 -3.10 -7.36 32.73
C ALA A 83 -3.11 -5.83 32.79
N GLY A 84 -4.20 -5.23 33.28
CA GLY A 84 -4.41 -3.78 33.41
C GLY A 84 -5.82 -3.37 32.99
N ASN A 85 -6.55 -2.66 33.85
CA ASN A 85 -7.92 -2.20 33.60
C ASN A 85 -7.93 -1.14 32.49
N ILE A 86 -8.30 -1.51 31.27
CA ILE A 86 -8.83 -0.56 30.30
C ILE A 86 -10.36 -0.61 30.45
N PRO A 87 -11.03 0.42 30.99
CA PRO A 87 -12.48 0.43 31.08
C PRO A 87 -13.07 0.27 29.66
N ASN A 88 -14.02 -0.66 29.50
CA ASN A 88 -14.82 -0.75 28.29
C ASN A 88 -15.45 0.63 28.02
N SER A 89 -15.09 1.31 26.92
CA SER A 89 -15.97 2.34 26.39
C SER A 89 -17.20 1.62 25.84
N VAL A 90 -18.33 1.80 26.50
CA VAL A 90 -19.64 1.43 25.98
C VAL A 90 -20.03 2.46 24.93
N ASP A 91 -19.32 2.47 23.81
CA ASP A 91 -19.80 3.14 22.61
C ASP A 91 -20.99 2.32 22.09
N GLY A 92 -22.19 2.73 22.50
CA GLY A 92 -23.46 2.01 22.34
C GLY A 92 -23.92 1.75 20.90
N ASN A 93 -23.11 2.06 19.89
CA ASN A 93 -23.47 1.88 18.48
C ASN A 93 -23.27 0.44 17.96
N LEU A 94 -22.60 -0.42 18.74
CA LEU A 94 -22.22 -1.78 18.34
C LEU A 94 -22.59 -2.82 19.41
N VAL A 95 -23.39 -2.42 20.42
CA VAL A 95 -23.97 -3.32 21.41
C VAL A 95 -25.01 -4.15 20.66
N ASN A 96 -24.70 -5.43 20.41
CA ASN A 96 -25.41 -6.42 19.56
C ASN A 96 -24.83 -6.64 18.15
N ASP A 97 -23.72 -6.01 17.81
CA ASP A 97 -23.01 -6.36 16.57
C ASP A 97 -22.20 -7.64 16.75
N PHE A 98 -22.33 -8.53 15.77
CA PHE A 98 -21.51 -9.73 15.69
C PHE A 98 -20.28 -9.42 14.85
N PRO A 99 -19.05 -9.69 15.34
CA PRO A 99 -17.89 -9.56 14.48
C PRO A 99 -18.08 -10.49 13.28
N TYR A 100 -17.92 -9.97 12.06
CA TYR A 100 -17.89 -10.82 10.86
C TYR A 100 -16.49 -11.40 10.64
N PHE A 101 -15.46 -10.65 11.02
CA PHE A 101 -14.07 -10.96 10.79
C PHE A 101 -13.21 -10.20 11.80
N GLN A 102 -12.17 -10.85 12.32
CA GLN A 102 -11.19 -10.22 13.19
C GLN A 102 -9.76 -10.50 12.69
N GLU A 103 -8.98 -9.44 12.52
CA GLU A 103 -7.55 -9.53 12.19
C GLU A 103 -6.72 -9.04 13.40
N LEU A 104 -5.73 -9.83 13.83
CA LEU A 104 -4.84 -9.49 14.95
C LEU A 104 -3.39 -9.39 14.48
N SER A 105 -2.73 -8.29 14.84
CA SER A 105 -1.33 -8.04 14.55
C SER A 105 -0.41 -8.54 15.66
N ILE A 106 0.30 -9.66 15.44
CA ILE A 106 1.21 -10.25 16.43
C ILE A 106 2.61 -10.50 15.86
N ASN A 107 3.56 -10.77 16.75
CA ASN A 107 4.78 -11.48 16.41
C ASN A 107 4.51 -12.99 16.54
N PRO A 108 4.50 -13.77 15.44
CA PRO A 108 4.14 -15.19 15.46
C PRO A 108 5.04 -16.05 16.34
N VAL A 109 6.29 -15.64 16.56
CA VAL A 109 7.26 -16.39 17.37
C VAL A 109 7.03 -16.18 18.87
N THR A 110 6.68 -14.96 19.27
CA THR A 110 6.61 -14.58 20.71
C THR A 110 5.19 -14.36 21.22
N GLY A 111 4.21 -14.18 20.34
CA GLY A 111 2.83 -13.77 20.67
C GLY A 111 2.67 -12.31 21.03
N ALA A 112 3.77 -11.58 21.18
CA ALA A 112 3.74 -10.16 21.50
C ALA A 112 3.07 -9.35 20.39
N ARG A 113 2.78 -8.08 20.68
CA ARG A 113 2.29 -7.12 19.68
C ARG A 113 3.20 -7.14 18.44
N GLY A 114 2.60 -7.23 17.25
CA GLY A 114 3.33 -7.19 15.99
C GLY A 114 4.10 -5.89 15.82
N ASN A 115 5.36 -5.99 15.36
CA ASN A 115 6.17 -4.83 15.00
C ASN A 115 6.41 -4.81 13.48
N ALA A 116 5.77 -3.88 12.79
CA ALA A 116 5.89 -3.69 11.34
C ALA A 116 6.99 -2.70 10.94
N TYR A 117 7.75 -2.13 11.89
CA TYR A 117 8.81 -1.16 11.58
C TYR A 117 9.99 -1.82 10.87
N ARG A 118 10.43 -1.26 9.75
CA ARG A 118 11.47 -1.81 8.86
C ARG A 118 12.41 -0.71 8.39
N HIS A 119 13.67 -1.07 8.11
CA HIS A 119 14.70 -0.14 7.64
C HIS A 119 14.97 -0.36 6.15
N TYR A 120 14.14 0.24 5.30
CA TYR A 120 14.26 0.11 3.86
C TYR A 120 15.25 1.10 3.25
N TYR A 121 16.03 0.64 2.28
CA TYR A 121 16.88 1.46 1.41
C TYR A 121 16.77 1.00 -0.04
N SER A 122 16.83 1.92 -1.00
CA SER A 122 16.81 1.64 -2.43
C SER A 122 17.77 2.59 -3.15
N TYR A 123 18.26 2.17 -4.31
CA TYR A 123 19.15 2.98 -5.14
C TYR A 123 18.60 3.04 -6.56
N ASP A 124 18.12 4.22 -6.92
CA ASP A 124 17.62 4.49 -8.26
C ASP A 124 18.70 5.22 -9.07
N SER A 125 18.79 4.94 -10.36
CA SER A 125 19.77 5.55 -11.25
C SER A 125 19.17 5.79 -12.61
N GLY A 126 19.64 6.84 -13.28
CA GLY A 126 19.15 7.17 -14.61
C GLY A 126 20.21 7.87 -15.43
N LEU A 127 20.25 7.55 -16.72
CA LEU A 127 21.09 8.19 -17.72
C LEU A 127 20.22 8.54 -18.91
N PHE A 128 20.50 9.68 -19.55
CA PHE A 128 19.78 10.06 -20.76
C PHE A 128 20.71 10.72 -21.76
N VAL A 129 20.40 10.52 -23.03
CA VAL A 129 20.97 11.24 -24.16
C VAL A 129 19.83 11.62 -25.09
N GLN A 130 19.84 12.84 -25.62
CA GLN A 130 18.85 13.32 -26.56
C GLN A 130 19.50 14.28 -27.55
N ASP A 131 19.09 14.20 -28.81
CA ASP A 131 19.49 15.09 -29.88
C ASP A 131 18.32 15.43 -30.81
N ASP A 132 18.34 16.65 -31.35
CA ASP A 132 17.36 17.16 -32.29
C ASP A 132 18.03 17.41 -33.64
N TRP A 133 17.95 16.42 -34.52
CA TRP A 133 18.62 16.46 -35.79
C TRP A 133 17.77 17.13 -36.88
N LYS A 134 18.25 18.28 -37.35
CA LYS A 134 17.71 18.97 -38.54
C LYS A 134 18.22 18.31 -39.82
N VAL A 135 17.57 17.21 -40.22
CA VAL A 135 17.87 16.49 -41.47
C VAL A 135 17.71 17.38 -42.70
N SER A 136 16.73 18.30 -42.68
CA SER A 136 16.57 19.36 -43.68
C SER A 136 15.85 20.57 -43.05
N PRO A 137 15.78 21.74 -43.72
CA PRO A 137 15.04 22.90 -43.20
C PRO A 137 13.56 22.62 -42.89
N ARG A 138 12.98 21.58 -43.51
CA ARG A 138 11.58 21.18 -43.35
C ARG A 138 11.39 19.94 -42.47
N PHE A 139 12.44 19.19 -42.14
CA PHE A 139 12.32 17.91 -41.44
C PHE A 139 13.29 17.83 -40.27
N THR A 140 12.73 17.68 -39.07
CA THR A 140 13.45 17.50 -37.81
C THR A 140 13.16 16.11 -37.28
N LEU A 141 14.20 15.40 -36.87
CA LEU A 141 14.11 14.14 -36.14
C LEU A 141 14.51 14.40 -34.68
N ASN A 142 13.70 13.94 -33.74
CA ASN A 142 13.97 14.00 -32.30
C ASN A 142 14.34 12.58 -31.85
N LEU A 143 15.57 12.40 -31.38
CA LEU A 143 16.09 11.11 -30.95
C LEU A 143 16.49 11.19 -29.48
N GLY A 144 16.03 10.24 -28.68
CA GLY A 144 16.38 10.14 -27.29
C GLY A 144 16.51 8.68 -26.85
N LEU A 145 17.40 8.45 -25.90
CA LEU A 145 17.48 7.20 -25.18
C LEU A 145 17.65 7.52 -23.71
N ARG A 146 16.79 6.94 -22.88
CA ARG A 146 16.90 7.00 -21.44
C ARG A 146 17.10 5.58 -20.92
N TRP A 147 18.11 5.39 -20.07
CA TRP A 147 18.25 4.19 -19.27
C TRP A 147 17.84 4.53 -17.85
N GLU A 148 16.97 3.71 -17.28
CA GLU A 148 16.56 3.82 -15.88
C GLU A 148 16.90 2.53 -15.16
N ARG A 149 17.07 2.64 -13.85
CA ARG A 149 17.24 1.52 -12.95
C ARG A 149 16.50 1.85 -11.68
N TYR A 150 15.40 1.15 -11.43
CA TYR A 150 14.69 1.21 -10.15
C TYR A 150 15.20 0.09 -9.24
N GLY A 151 15.87 0.48 -8.16
CA GLY A 151 16.41 -0.45 -7.19
C GLY A 151 15.30 -1.11 -6.37
N ALA A 152 15.24 -2.43 -6.38
CA ALA A 152 14.35 -3.17 -5.49
C ALA A 152 14.69 -2.80 -4.03
N PRO A 153 13.73 -2.27 -3.25
CA PRO A 153 13.95 -1.86 -1.88
C PRO A 153 14.44 -3.02 -1.02
N ARG A 154 15.52 -2.77 -0.29
CA ARG A 154 16.15 -3.73 0.60
C ARG A 154 15.91 -3.36 2.04
N GLU A 155 15.63 -4.34 2.88
CA GLU A 155 15.57 -4.17 4.33
C GLU A 155 16.93 -4.50 4.97
N GLN A 156 17.42 -3.60 5.81
CA GLN A 156 18.78 -3.63 6.37
C GLN A 156 19.08 -4.86 7.24
N HIS A 157 18.09 -5.39 7.96
CA HIS A 157 18.26 -6.46 8.95
C HIS A 157 17.67 -7.80 8.49
N ALA A 158 17.21 -7.90 7.23
CA ALA A 158 16.51 -9.06 6.68
C ALA A 158 15.26 -9.47 7.49
N ILE A 159 14.56 -8.49 8.07
CA ILE A 159 13.35 -8.72 8.89
C ILE A 159 12.04 -8.59 8.10
N ILE A 160 12.08 -8.80 6.78
CA ILE A 160 10.90 -9.02 5.94
C ILE A 160 10.87 -10.49 5.51
N ALA A 161 9.73 -10.97 5.02
CA ALA A 161 9.63 -12.33 4.53
C ALA A 161 8.89 -12.44 3.20
N GLN A 162 9.28 -13.40 2.37
CA GLN A 162 8.81 -13.63 1.01
C GLN A 162 8.91 -15.12 0.68
N PHE A 163 8.17 -15.62 -0.31
CA PHE A 163 8.38 -16.99 -0.79
C PHE A 163 9.74 -17.16 -1.47
N PRO A 164 10.48 -18.25 -1.21
CA PRO A 164 11.82 -18.45 -1.76
C PRO A 164 11.80 -18.69 -3.28
N ALA A 165 12.90 -18.32 -3.95
CA ALA A 165 13.04 -18.28 -5.42
C ALA A 165 13.17 -19.66 -6.09
N SER A 166 13.72 -20.65 -5.37
CA SER A 166 14.10 -21.96 -5.91
C SER A 166 14.31 -22.97 -4.78
N GLY A 167 13.89 -24.21 -4.98
CA GLY A 167 14.19 -25.33 -4.07
C GLY A 167 13.26 -25.44 -2.85
N GLN A 168 12.31 -24.52 -2.69
CA GLN A 168 11.23 -24.58 -1.69
C GLN A 168 9.92 -24.01 -2.27
N TYR A 169 9.33 -24.80 -3.18
CA TYR A 169 7.91 -24.97 -3.47
C TYR A 169 7.12 -23.84 -4.18
N ALA A 170 7.12 -22.56 -3.80
CA ALA A 170 6.06 -21.63 -4.27
C ALA A 170 5.94 -21.42 -5.79
N PHE A 171 7.05 -21.15 -6.48
CA PHE A 171 7.05 -20.90 -7.93
C PHE A 171 7.07 -22.19 -8.76
N ASP A 172 7.61 -23.27 -8.18
CA ASP A 172 7.60 -24.61 -8.79
C ASP A 172 6.19 -25.20 -8.85
N CYS A 173 5.28 -24.81 -7.94
CA CYS A 173 3.87 -25.25 -7.95
C CYS A 173 3.11 -24.79 -9.19
N LEU A 174 3.56 -23.71 -9.83
CA LEU A 174 2.92 -23.13 -11.02
C LEU A 174 3.69 -23.43 -12.31
N SER A 175 4.82 -24.14 -12.19
CA SER A 175 5.56 -24.60 -13.35
C SER A 175 4.71 -25.61 -14.13
N PRO A 176 4.55 -25.47 -15.46
CA PRO A 176 3.91 -26.47 -16.31
C PRO A 176 4.56 -27.87 -16.23
N ALA A 177 5.74 -27.99 -15.62
CA ALA A 177 6.41 -29.26 -15.37
C ALA A 177 5.90 -29.99 -14.11
N ASN A 178 5.09 -29.35 -13.26
CA ASN A 178 4.65 -29.86 -11.95
C ASN A 178 3.12 -30.07 -11.90
N THR A 179 2.58 -30.74 -12.92
CA THR A 179 1.13 -30.80 -13.20
C THR A 179 0.33 -31.79 -12.37
N THR A 180 0.96 -32.60 -11.51
CA THR A 180 0.25 -33.70 -10.85
C THR A 180 -0.21 -33.40 -9.43
N ASP A 181 0.27 -32.32 -8.79
CA ASP A 181 -0.22 -31.98 -7.45
C ASP A 181 -0.02 -30.51 -7.02
N PHE A 182 -0.67 -29.57 -7.72
CA PHE A 182 -0.70 -28.15 -7.33
C PHE A 182 -1.15 -27.96 -5.88
N VAL A 183 -2.14 -28.75 -5.43
CA VAL A 183 -2.72 -28.64 -4.09
C VAL A 183 -1.68 -29.00 -3.02
N THR A 184 -1.03 -30.16 -3.13
CA THR A 184 0.02 -30.55 -2.18
C THR A 184 1.22 -29.62 -2.25
N CYS A 185 1.61 -29.17 -3.45
CA CYS A 185 2.71 -28.24 -3.59
C CYS A 185 2.41 -26.92 -2.87
N MET A 186 1.25 -26.30 -3.14
CA MET A 186 0.83 -25.05 -2.51
C MET A 186 0.65 -25.19 -1.01
N GLY A 187 0.18 -26.34 -0.52
CA GLY A 187 0.05 -26.64 0.91
C GLY A 187 1.36 -26.57 1.69
N ASN A 188 2.49 -26.79 1.02
CA ASN A 188 3.83 -26.77 1.63
C ASN A 188 4.55 -25.42 1.50
N VAL A 189 3.96 -24.45 0.80
CA VAL A 189 4.58 -23.13 0.61
C VAL A 189 4.65 -22.37 1.93
N ARG A 190 5.83 -21.84 2.27
CA ARG A 190 6.07 -21.00 3.45
C ARG A 190 6.88 -19.76 3.09
N THR A 191 6.59 -18.63 3.71
CA THR A 191 7.44 -17.43 3.63
C THR A 191 8.75 -17.67 4.38
N GLN A 192 9.83 -17.11 3.85
CA GLN A 192 11.17 -17.18 4.44
C GLN A 192 11.74 -15.77 4.61
N PRO A 193 12.62 -15.52 5.59
CA PRO A 193 13.32 -14.25 5.71
C PRO A 193 13.97 -13.84 4.40
N ALA A 194 13.79 -12.58 4.03
CA ALA A 194 14.30 -12.01 2.80
C ALA A 194 14.87 -10.62 3.07
N GLN A 195 15.77 -10.16 2.19
CA GLN A 195 16.24 -8.77 2.19
C GLN A 195 15.49 -7.91 1.19
N SER A 196 14.85 -8.49 0.17
CA SER A 196 14.08 -7.77 -0.85
C SER A 196 12.90 -8.64 -1.27
N MET A 197 11.82 -8.00 -1.72
CA MET A 197 10.63 -8.71 -2.23
C MET A 197 10.81 -9.21 -3.67
N TRP A 198 11.66 -8.54 -4.48
CA TRP A 198 12.01 -8.95 -5.85
C TRP A 198 13.47 -8.61 -6.18
N ASN A 199 13.91 -9.08 -7.35
CA ASN A 199 15.24 -8.83 -7.89
C ASN A 199 15.24 -7.57 -8.76
N THR A 200 16.23 -6.71 -8.56
CA THR A 200 16.43 -5.52 -9.42
C THR A 200 16.84 -5.94 -10.82
N ARG A 201 16.19 -5.36 -11.83
CA ARG A 201 16.60 -5.46 -13.23
C ARG A 201 17.24 -4.15 -13.66
N ASN A 202 18.09 -4.21 -14.69
CA ASN A 202 18.84 -3.05 -15.21
C ASN A 202 18.60 -2.87 -16.71
N TYR A 203 17.46 -3.33 -17.22
CA TYR A 203 17.18 -3.43 -18.66
C TYR A 203 16.15 -2.40 -19.13
N ASP A 204 15.92 -1.34 -18.37
CA ASP A 204 14.89 -0.35 -18.65
C ASP A 204 15.44 0.72 -19.59
N PHE A 205 15.51 0.34 -20.87
CA PHE A 205 15.88 1.24 -21.95
C PHE A 205 14.62 1.83 -22.58
N GLY A 206 14.40 3.12 -22.33
CA GLY A 206 13.30 3.92 -22.89
C GLY A 206 13.76 4.71 -24.12
N PRO A 207 13.72 4.12 -25.34
CA PRO A 207 13.95 4.89 -26.55
C PRO A 207 12.81 5.89 -26.74
N ARG A 208 13.14 7.03 -27.32
CA ARG A 208 12.22 8.10 -27.69
C ARG A 208 12.57 8.54 -29.10
N ILE A 209 11.64 8.37 -30.01
CA ILE A 209 11.80 8.77 -31.41
C ILE A 209 10.60 9.61 -31.81
N GLY A 210 10.86 10.77 -32.38
CA GLY A 210 9.83 11.61 -32.94
C GLY A 210 10.32 12.34 -34.18
N PHE A 211 9.39 12.91 -34.92
CA PHE A 211 9.73 13.80 -36.02
C PHE A 211 8.72 14.93 -36.15
N ALA A 212 9.17 16.00 -36.76
CA ALA A 212 8.34 17.10 -37.22
C ALA A 212 8.67 17.42 -38.68
N TRP A 213 7.64 17.56 -39.51
CA TRP A 213 7.76 17.76 -40.94
C TRP A 213 6.81 18.86 -41.43
N ASP A 214 7.36 19.90 -42.06
CA ASP A 214 6.61 20.78 -42.95
C ASP A 214 6.45 20.09 -44.32
N VAL A 215 5.25 19.58 -44.58
CA VAL A 215 4.96 18.68 -45.70
C VAL A 215 5.18 19.36 -47.05
N PHE A 216 4.80 20.64 -47.16
CA PHE A 216 4.84 21.39 -48.41
C PHE A 216 5.92 22.48 -48.45
N GLY A 217 6.57 22.78 -47.31
CA GLY A 217 7.55 23.86 -47.21
C GLY A 217 6.91 25.25 -47.10
N ASP A 218 5.58 25.31 -46.98
CA ASP A 218 4.80 26.55 -46.86
C ASP A 218 4.44 26.88 -45.41
N GLN A 219 4.88 26.05 -44.45
CA GLN A 219 4.58 26.12 -43.01
C GLN A 219 3.08 26.05 -42.69
N LYS A 220 2.23 25.65 -43.65
CA LYS A 220 0.78 25.54 -43.45
C LYS A 220 0.34 24.12 -43.16
N THR A 221 1.14 23.11 -43.51
CA THR A 221 0.89 21.71 -43.12
C THR A 221 2.05 21.19 -42.30
N SER A 222 1.79 20.94 -41.02
CA SER A 222 2.75 20.28 -40.15
C SER A 222 2.29 18.87 -39.84
N LEU A 223 3.18 17.90 -40.05
CA LEU A 223 3.04 16.55 -39.54
C LEU A 223 4.00 16.34 -38.38
N ARG A 224 3.51 15.78 -37.28
CA ARG A 224 4.31 15.43 -36.10
C ARG A 224 3.99 14.00 -35.70
N ALA A 225 4.99 13.22 -35.34
CA ALA A 225 4.75 11.91 -34.74
C ALA A 225 5.81 11.60 -33.69
N GLY A 226 5.48 10.70 -32.77
CA GLY A 226 6.36 10.31 -31.69
C GLY A 226 6.01 8.94 -31.13
N TYR A 227 7.04 8.23 -30.68
CA TYR A 227 6.96 7.01 -29.92
C TYR A 227 7.97 7.07 -28.79
N GLY A 228 7.57 6.68 -27.59
CA GLY A 228 8.47 6.58 -26.45
C GLY A 228 8.06 5.48 -25.50
N ILE A 229 9.05 4.85 -24.86
CA ILE A 229 8.82 3.94 -23.71
C ILE A 229 9.25 4.68 -22.44
N PHE A 230 8.37 4.65 -21.44
CA PHE A 230 8.55 5.29 -20.15
C PHE A 230 8.33 4.25 -19.07
N TYR A 231 9.28 4.12 -18.14
CA TYR A 231 9.19 3.16 -17.05
C TYR A 231 8.67 3.84 -15.80
N ASP A 232 8.02 3.05 -14.95
CA ASP A 232 7.49 3.49 -13.67
C ASP A 232 7.90 2.53 -12.57
N ARG A 233 8.05 3.09 -11.37
CA ARG A 233 8.42 2.37 -10.16
C ARG A 233 7.17 1.88 -9.44
N ILE A 234 7.23 0.68 -8.86
CA ILE A 234 6.16 0.18 -8.00
C ILE A 234 6.03 1.04 -6.73
N PHE A 235 4.79 1.44 -6.40
CA PHE A 235 4.46 2.26 -5.23
C PHE A 235 4.92 1.65 -3.89
N ASP A 236 5.35 2.51 -2.96
CA ASP A 236 5.99 2.09 -1.71
C ASP A 236 5.12 1.24 -0.78
N ASN A 237 3.81 1.49 -0.75
CA ASN A 237 2.88 0.69 0.03
C ASN A 237 2.86 -0.79 -0.42
N VAL A 238 3.02 -1.03 -1.72
CA VAL A 238 2.80 -2.35 -2.33
C VAL A 238 3.85 -3.34 -1.86
N TRP A 239 5.10 -2.90 -1.76
CA TRP A 239 6.21 -3.76 -1.37
C TRP A 239 6.51 -3.75 0.13
N SER A 240 6.23 -2.64 0.83
CA SER A 240 6.38 -2.57 2.29
C SER A 240 5.44 -3.52 3.03
N ASN A 241 4.35 -3.95 2.37
CA ASN A 241 3.48 -5.04 2.79
C ASN A 241 4.20 -6.36 3.11
N GLY A 242 5.39 -6.61 2.54
CA GLY A 242 6.23 -7.76 2.92
C GLY A 242 6.70 -7.76 4.37
N ALA A 243 6.60 -6.61 5.06
CA ALA A 243 6.81 -6.50 6.50
C ALA A 243 5.77 -7.27 7.32
N TRP A 244 4.59 -7.54 6.75
CA TRP A 244 3.46 -8.18 7.44
C TRP A 244 3.42 -9.70 7.29
N ASN A 245 4.54 -10.31 6.92
CA ASN A 245 4.66 -11.75 6.75
C ASN A 245 5.38 -12.42 7.93
N PRO A 246 5.01 -13.67 8.26
CA PRO A 246 5.74 -14.46 9.24
C PRO A 246 7.16 -14.76 8.73
N PRO A 247 8.16 -14.91 9.63
CA PRO A 247 8.01 -15.07 11.08
C PRO A 247 8.07 -13.75 11.89
N PHE A 248 8.36 -12.61 11.25
CA PHE A 248 8.61 -11.35 11.97
C PHE A 248 7.33 -10.60 12.34
N TYR A 249 6.25 -10.84 11.60
CA TYR A 249 4.93 -10.26 11.80
C TYR A 249 3.85 -11.22 11.33
N GLY A 250 2.67 -11.22 11.91
CA GLY A 250 1.54 -12.00 11.42
C GLY A 250 0.26 -11.21 11.58
N LEU A 251 -0.51 -11.15 10.49
CA LEU A 251 -1.92 -10.78 10.53
C LEU A 251 -2.72 -12.06 10.65
N ILE A 252 -3.12 -12.37 11.89
CA ILE A 252 -3.92 -13.56 12.17
C ILE A 252 -5.37 -13.25 11.89
N ASP A 253 -5.99 -14.09 11.06
CA ASP A 253 -7.39 -14.02 10.72
C ASP A 253 -8.17 -15.04 11.53
N ALA A 254 -8.98 -14.57 12.47
CA ALA A 254 -9.94 -15.37 13.21
C ALA A 254 -11.33 -15.21 12.58
N ASP A 255 -11.94 -16.33 12.16
CA ASP A 255 -13.36 -16.34 11.82
C ASP A 255 -14.14 -16.18 13.12
N ALA A 256 -15.01 -15.18 13.19
CA ALA A 256 -15.91 -15.06 14.31
C ALA A 256 -16.91 -16.22 14.32
N THR A 257 -17.14 -16.78 15.49
CA THR A 257 -18.12 -17.84 15.75
C THR A 257 -19.32 -17.27 16.48
N GLY A 258 -20.47 -17.97 16.39
CA GLY A 258 -21.69 -17.58 17.10
C GLY A 258 -21.48 -17.63 18.61
N GLY A 259 -21.23 -16.47 19.23
CA GLY A 259 -20.89 -16.33 20.64
C GLY A 259 -19.74 -15.35 20.91
N ASP A 260 -18.99 -14.98 19.87
CA ASP A 260 -17.91 -13.98 19.99
C ASP A 260 -18.49 -12.59 20.27
N THR A 261 -17.87 -11.89 21.22
CA THR A 261 -18.26 -10.54 21.64
C THR A 261 -17.13 -9.57 21.31
N ILE A 262 -17.48 -8.39 20.79
CA ILE A 262 -16.49 -7.36 20.50
C ILE A 262 -16.01 -6.76 21.83
N PHE A 263 -14.74 -7.00 22.17
CA PHE A 263 -14.12 -6.43 23.35
C PHE A 263 -13.28 -5.19 22.96
N TYR A 264 -13.73 -3.99 23.33
CA TYR A 264 -12.99 -2.74 23.06
C TYR A 264 -11.81 -2.51 24.02
N SER A 265 -11.82 -3.19 25.17
CA SER A 265 -10.77 -3.14 26.20
C SER A 265 -9.73 -4.26 26.08
N ARG A 266 -9.96 -5.22 25.17
CA ARG A 266 -9.12 -6.41 24.96
C ARG A 266 -9.15 -6.76 23.48
N PRO A 267 -8.06 -6.63 22.69
CA PRO A 267 -7.99 -7.41 21.48
C PRO A 267 -8.19 -8.89 21.90
N PRO A 268 -9.11 -9.64 21.29
CA PRO A 268 -9.39 -11.01 21.68
C PRO A 268 -8.10 -11.82 21.77
N ALA A 269 -8.02 -12.54 22.89
CA ALA A 269 -6.85 -13.28 23.31
C ALA A 269 -6.33 -14.14 22.15
N VAL A 270 -5.01 -14.11 21.97
CA VAL A 270 -4.34 -15.20 21.27
C VAL A 270 -4.88 -16.51 21.88
N PRO A 271 -5.37 -17.47 21.07
CA PRO A 271 -6.00 -18.68 21.61
C PRO A 271 -5.13 -19.33 22.68
N PRO A 272 -5.69 -19.90 23.76
CA PRO A 272 -4.92 -20.59 24.80
C PRO A 272 -4.01 -21.72 24.28
N SER A 273 -4.25 -22.19 23.03
CA SER A 273 -3.43 -23.15 22.30
C SER A 273 -2.16 -22.55 21.65
N PHE A 274 -1.95 -21.23 21.70
CA PHE A 274 -0.74 -20.62 21.18
C PHE A 274 0.45 -20.94 22.07
N THR A 275 1.44 -21.58 21.48
CA THR A 275 2.71 -21.88 22.13
C THR A 275 3.78 -20.96 21.52
N PRO A 276 4.19 -19.87 22.20
CA PRO A 276 5.33 -19.07 21.77
C PRO A 276 6.58 -19.94 21.61
N GLY A 277 7.35 -19.73 20.54
CA GLY A 277 8.62 -20.43 20.31
C GLY A 277 8.52 -21.78 19.59
N ALA A 278 7.38 -22.14 19.02
CA ALA A 278 7.31 -23.23 18.05
C ALA A 278 8.20 -22.92 16.82
N PRO A 279 8.75 -23.93 16.12
CA PRO A 279 9.56 -23.70 14.91
C PRO A 279 8.82 -22.78 13.92
N PRO A 280 9.53 -21.96 13.11
CA PRO A 280 8.92 -20.94 12.23
C PRO A 280 7.85 -21.46 11.26
N ASP A 281 7.72 -22.78 11.12
CA ASP A 281 6.69 -23.48 10.34
C ASP A 281 5.34 -23.61 11.07
N TYR A 282 5.29 -23.30 12.37
CA TYR A 282 4.11 -23.41 13.22
C TYR A 282 3.62 -22.02 13.63
N LEU A 283 2.72 -21.47 12.81
CA LEU A 283 1.73 -20.51 13.30
C LEU A 283 1.00 -21.11 14.52
N PRO A 284 0.45 -20.30 15.45
CA PRO A 284 -0.39 -20.80 16.54
C PRO A 284 -1.28 -21.93 16.06
N LEU A 285 -1.35 -23.05 16.78
CA LEU A 285 -2.11 -24.23 16.33
C LEU A 285 -3.58 -23.81 16.08
N GLY A 286 -4.01 -23.86 14.81
CA GLY A 286 -5.36 -23.44 14.37
C GLY A 286 -5.49 -21.98 13.91
N ALA A 287 -4.47 -21.14 14.07
CA ALA A 287 -4.46 -19.78 13.54
C ALA A 287 -3.93 -19.74 12.10
N ARG A 288 -4.60 -18.94 11.28
CA ARG A 288 -4.26 -18.72 9.87
C ARG A 288 -3.79 -17.28 9.72
N VAL A 289 -2.85 -17.04 8.81
CA VAL A 289 -2.32 -15.68 8.58
C VAL A 289 -2.51 -15.20 7.16
N SER A 290 -2.69 -13.90 7.00
CA SER A 290 -2.68 -13.24 5.71
C SER A 290 -1.25 -12.94 5.27
N VAL A 291 -0.84 -13.43 4.08
CA VAL A 291 0.49 -13.21 3.49
C VAL A 291 0.46 -12.26 2.30
N ARG A 292 1.54 -11.51 2.12
CA ARG A 292 1.76 -10.51 1.07
C ARG A 292 3.07 -10.79 0.36
N THR A 293 2.98 -11.43 -0.80
CA THR A 293 4.14 -11.93 -1.55
C THR A 293 4.10 -11.37 -2.96
N MET A 294 5.20 -11.55 -3.68
CA MET A 294 5.40 -10.92 -4.98
C MET A 294 6.22 -11.83 -5.89
N GLU A 295 6.03 -11.69 -7.19
CA GLU A 295 6.91 -12.26 -8.19
C GLU A 295 8.34 -11.75 -7.95
N GLN A 296 9.31 -12.65 -7.82
CA GLN A 296 10.69 -12.21 -7.59
C GLN A 296 11.34 -11.68 -8.88
N ASN A 297 10.81 -12.10 -10.02
CA ASN A 297 11.24 -11.71 -11.35
C ASN A 297 10.35 -10.62 -11.95
N LEU A 298 9.83 -9.72 -11.10
CA LEU A 298 9.09 -8.54 -11.54
C LEU A 298 9.89 -7.76 -12.59
N LYS A 299 9.16 -7.29 -13.60
CA LYS A 299 9.65 -6.29 -14.55
C LYS A 299 9.26 -4.91 -14.05
N ASP A 300 9.88 -3.85 -14.52
CA ASP A 300 9.36 -2.52 -14.26
C ASP A 300 8.16 -2.25 -15.18
N SER A 301 7.10 -1.64 -14.64
CA SER A 301 5.93 -1.26 -15.41
C SER A 301 6.33 -0.20 -16.43
N SER A 302 5.74 -0.23 -17.62
CA SER A 302 6.07 0.74 -18.65
C SER A 302 4.85 1.21 -19.43
N ASP A 303 4.79 2.49 -19.76
CA ASP A 303 3.90 3.03 -20.79
C ASP A 303 4.67 3.18 -22.11
N GLN A 304 4.09 2.67 -23.19
CA GLN A 304 4.52 3.03 -24.53
C GLN A 304 3.57 4.07 -25.09
N SER A 305 4.01 5.33 -25.12
CA SER A 305 3.21 6.44 -25.64
C SER A 305 3.41 6.58 -27.15
N LEU A 306 2.30 6.67 -27.89
CA LEU A 306 2.27 6.93 -29.33
C LEU A 306 1.57 8.25 -29.59
N TYR A 307 2.12 9.03 -30.51
CA TYR A 307 1.52 10.26 -30.97
C TYR A 307 1.67 10.38 -32.48
N PHE A 308 0.59 10.81 -33.13
CA PHE A 308 0.60 11.25 -34.52
C PHE A 308 -0.33 12.44 -34.64
N GLY A 309 0.15 13.53 -35.24
CA GLY A 309 -0.57 14.78 -35.37
C GLY A 309 -0.42 15.35 -36.76
N LEU A 310 -1.54 15.71 -37.36
CA LEU A 310 -1.62 16.48 -38.60
C LEU A 310 -2.29 17.81 -38.30
N GLU A 311 -1.59 18.89 -38.59
CA GLU A 311 -2.09 20.25 -38.46
C GLU A 311 -2.08 20.92 -39.83
N ARG A 312 -3.21 21.53 -40.22
CA ARG A 312 -3.34 22.27 -41.47
C ARG A 312 -3.98 23.63 -41.24
N GLN A 313 -3.31 24.68 -41.66
CA GLN A 313 -3.94 25.97 -41.92
C GLN A 313 -4.75 25.88 -43.22
N VAL A 314 -6.08 25.88 -43.10
CA VAL A 314 -7.01 25.78 -44.23
C VAL A 314 -7.26 27.15 -44.87
N SER A 315 -7.26 28.21 -44.06
CA SER A 315 -7.36 29.59 -44.53
C SER A 315 -6.58 30.53 -43.59
N SER A 316 -6.49 31.82 -43.92
CA SER A 316 -5.89 32.83 -43.04
C SER A 316 -6.51 32.90 -41.63
N SER A 317 -7.71 32.34 -41.45
CA SER A 317 -8.47 32.38 -40.20
C SER A 317 -8.80 31.01 -39.61
N LEU A 318 -8.56 29.90 -40.31
CA LEU A 318 -8.98 28.56 -39.88
C LEU A 318 -7.80 27.60 -39.87
N ALA A 319 -7.57 26.97 -38.73
CA ALA A 319 -6.65 25.84 -38.56
C ALA A 319 -7.42 24.61 -38.08
N LEU A 320 -7.07 23.46 -38.63
CA LEU A 320 -7.60 22.16 -38.22
C LEU A 320 -6.45 21.28 -37.75
N THR A 321 -6.69 20.56 -36.65
CA THR A 321 -5.74 19.62 -36.07
C THR A 321 -6.43 18.28 -35.87
N LEU A 322 -5.79 17.22 -36.34
CA LEU A 322 -6.17 15.85 -36.08
C LEU A 322 -5.01 15.13 -35.41
N ASN A 323 -5.24 14.64 -34.20
CA ASN A 323 -4.25 13.89 -33.45
C ASN A 323 -4.76 12.47 -33.17
N TYR A 324 -3.87 11.49 -33.29
CA TYR A 324 -4.00 10.19 -32.69
C TYR A 324 -3.07 10.11 -31.48
N GLN A 325 -3.61 9.64 -30.36
CA GLN A 325 -2.90 9.44 -29.10
C GLN A 325 -3.09 8.00 -28.66
N GLY A 326 -1.98 7.30 -28.39
CA GLY A 326 -1.97 5.94 -27.89
C GLY A 326 -1.16 5.83 -26.61
N SER A 327 -1.63 5.00 -25.68
CA SER A 327 -0.88 4.64 -24.46
C SER A 327 -1.04 3.14 -24.26
N LEU A 328 0.10 2.44 -24.22
CA LEU A 328 0.16 0.99 -24.14
C LEU A 328 0.86 0.62 -22.83
N GLY A 329 0.08 0.33 -21.79
CA GLY A 329 0.60 -0.17 -20.52
C GLY A 329 1.13 -1.59 -20.67
N ARG A 330 2.37 -1.82 -20.26
CA ARG A 330 3.03 -3.12 -20.26
C ARG A 330 3.60 -3.42 -18.90
N HIS A 331 3.58 -4.70 -18.56
CA HIS A 331 4.00 -5.20 -17.26
C HIS A 331 3.33 -4.45 -16.10
N LEU A 332 2.02 -4.21 -16.24
CA LEU A 332 1.23 -3.55 -15.21
C LEU A 332 1.01 -4.53 -14.06
N PRO A 333 0.98 -4.04 -12.82
CA PRO A 333 0.83 -4.90 -11.66
C PRO A 333 -0.59 -5.47 -11.54
N VAL A 334 -0.68 -6.66 -10.95
CA VAL A 334 -1.93 -7.34 -10.64
C VAL A 334 -1.82 -8.05 -9.29
N LEU A 335 -2.89 -8.00 -8.51
CA LEU A 335 -3.05 -8.75 -7.28
C LEU A 335 -3.84 -10.04 -7.54
N MET A 336 -3.25 -11.18 -7.17
CA MET A 336 -3.81 -12.50 -7.35
C MET A 336 -3.85 -13.24 -6.01
N ASN A 337 -4.77 -14.19 -5.89
CA ASN A 337 -4.75 -15.16 -4.80
C ASN A 337 -4.46 -16.53 -5.41
N TRP A 338 -3.31 -17.12 -5.07
CA TRP A 338 -2.92 -18.46 -5.53
C TRP A 338 -3.30 -19.57 -4.58
N ASN A 339 -3.79 -19.24 -3.39
CA ASN A 339 -4.28 -20.23 -2.43
C ASN A 339 -5.72 -20.64 -2.74
N ARG A 340 -5.95 -21.03 -3.99
CA ARG A 340 -7.25 -21.37 -4.56
C ARG A 340 -7.10 -22.24 -5.82
N TYR A 341 -8.12 -23.03 -6.11
CA TYR A 341 -8.26 -23.85 -7.32
C TYR A 341 -9.72 -23.86 -7.79
N ASP A 342 -9.98 -24.34 -9.00
CA ASP A 342 -11.35 -24.35 -9.53
C ASP A 342 -12.31 -25.17 -8.65
N GLY A 343 -13.32 -24.50 -8.10
CA GLY A 343 -14.34 -25.11 -7.23
C GLY A 343 -14.05 -25.05 -5.73
N ASP A 344 -12.98 -24.38 -5.30
CA ASP A 344 -12.52 -24.30 -3.91
C ASP A 344 -13.41 -23.46 -2.96
N ARG A 345 -14.24 -22.55 -3.51
CA ARG A 345 -14.94 -21.54 -2.70
C ARG A 345 -15.84 -22.15 -1.62
N TYR A 346 -16.50 -23.25 -1.92
CA TYR A 346 -17.31 -24.01 -0.96
C TYR A 346 -17.49 -25.45 -1.45
N ASN A 347 -17.19 -26.42 -0.59
CA ASN A 347 -17.70 -27.77 -0.80
C ASN A 347 -19.19 -27.89 -0.37
N ALA A 348 -19.77 -29.08 -0.51
CA ALA A 348 -21.17 -29.33 -0.15
C ALA A 348 -21.50 -29.05 1.33
N THR A 349 -20.49 -28.92 2.21
CA THR A 349 -20.66 -28.60 3.64
C THR A 349 -20.37 -27.13 3.97
N LEU A 350 -20.20 -26.27 2.96
CA LEU A 350 -19.86 -24.85 3.11
C LEU A 350 -18.52 -24.63 3.86
N THR A 351 -17.62 -25.61 3.83
CA THR A 351 -16.24 -25.40 4.28
C THR A 351 -15.41 -24.86 3.14
N LEU A 352 -14.66 -23.80 3.43
CA LEU A 352 -13.74 -23.17 2.50
C LEU A 352 -12.53 -24.07 2.35
N ASP A 353 -12.38 -24.68 1.19
CA ASP A 353 -11.24 -25.54 0.88
C ASP A 353 -10.11 -24.67 0.32
N ARG A 354 -8.89 -24.88 0.78
CA ARG A 354 -7.71 -24.10 0.37
C ARG A 354 -6.51 -25.02 0.28
N PRO A 355 -5.71 -24.93 -0.80
CA PRO A 355 -4.48 -25.69 -0.92
C PRO A 355 -3.55 -25.57 0.29
N ASN A 356 -3.41 -24.36 0.84
CA ASN A 356 -2.60 -24.03 1.99
C ASN A 356 -3.48 -23.57 3.16
N SER A 357 -3.66 -24.47 4.12
CA SER A 357 -4.47 -24.22 5.32
C SER A 357 -3.86 -23.20 6.29
N HIS A 358 -2.58 -22.86 6.15
CA HIS A 358 -1.93 -21.85 7.01
C HIS A 358 -2.23 -20.42 6.59
N TYR A 359 -2.67 -20.21 5.35
CA TYR A 359 -2.87 -18.88 4.78
C TYR A 359 -4.33 -18.60 4.46
N THR A 360 -4.89 -17.56 5.07
CA THR A 360 -6.25 -17.06 4.80
C THR A 360 -6.22 -16.08 3.63
N GLY A 361 -5.63 -14.92 3.86
CA GLY A 361 -5.31 -13.95 2.82
C GLY A 361 -4.05 -14.36 2.08
N PHE A 362 -4.12 -14.45 0.76
CA PHE A 362 -2.95 -14.71 -0.07
C PHE A 362 -2.87 -13.61 -1.12
N ASN A 363 -2.09 -12.57 -0.81
CA ASN A 363 -1.89 -11.40 -1.65
C ASN A 363 -0.62 -11.59 -2.45
N TYR A 364 -0.72 -12.30 -3.57
CA TYR A 364 0.39 -12.48 -4.47
C TYR A 364 0.36 -11.42 -5.57
N ARG A 365 1.41 -10.62 -5.67
CA ARG A 365 1.50 -9.56 -6.68
C ARG A 365 2.45 -9.96 -7.79
N SER A 366 1.97 -9.88 -9.03
CA SER A 366 2.80 -10.01 -10.23
C SER A 366 2.59 -8.80 -11.12
N ASN A 367 3.23 -8.77 -12.29
CA ASN A 367 3.03 -7.69 -13.23
C ASN A 367 2.99 -8.16 -14.69
N ASN A 368 2.10 -9.10 -14.97
CA ASN A 368 1.96 -9.68 -16.30
C ASN A 368 0.72 -9.19 -17.07
N VAL A 369 0.05 -8.12 -16.61
CA VAL A 369 -1.13 -7.57 -17.30
C VAL A 369 -0.77 -6.35 -18.15
N THR A 370 -1.65 -6.04 -19.10
CA THR A 370 -1.44 -4.97 -20.07
C THR A 370 -2.70 -4.13 -20.23
N SER A 371 -2.53 -2.88 -20.63
CA SER A 371 -3.62 -1.99 -20.99
C SER A 371 -3.33 -1.34 -22.35
N ASN A 372 -4.38 -0.96 -23.06
CA ASN A 372 -4.28 -0.27 -24.35
C ASN A 372 -5.35 0.82 -24.42
N TYR A 373 -4.90 2.07 -24.45
CA TYR A 373 -5.71 3.25 -24.71
C TYR A 373 -5.40 3.81 -26.10
N ASN A 374 -6.45 4.15 -26.85
CA ASN A 374 -6.34 4.75 -28.16
C ASN A 374 -7.38 5.86 -28.29
N ALA A 375 -6.98 7.02 -28.81
CA ALA A 375 -7.87 8.14 -29.03
C ALA A 375 -7.57 8.90 -30.32
N LEU A 376 -8.64 9.33 -30.98
CA LEU A 376 -8.61 10.35 -32.03
C LEU A 376 -9.14 11.65 -31.43
N VAL A 377 -8.32 12.71 -31.51
CA VAL A 377 -8.61 14.04 -31.00
C VAL A 377 -8.63 15.01 -32.17
N PHE A 378 -9.79 15.58 -32.43
CA PHE A 378 -10.00 16.60 -33.44
C PHE A 378 -10.11 17.97 -32.78
N GLU A 379 -9.47 18.98 -33.36
CA GLU A 379 -9.58 20.36 -32.94
C GLU A 379 -9.72 21.28 -34.15
N ALA A 380 -10.59 22.28 -34.06
CA ALA A 380 -10.73 23.35 -35.05
C ALA A 380 -10.62 24.71 -34.36
N ARG A 381 -9.72 25.56 -34.87
CA ARG A 381 -9.53 26.94 -34.40
C ARG A 381 -9.91 27.92 -35.50
N LYS A 382 -10.89 28.77 -35.24
CA LYS A 382 -11.35 29.82 -36.15
C LYS A 382 -11.21 31.19 -35.50
N HIS A 383 -10.39 32.04 -36.09
CA HIS A 383 -10.31 33.46 -35.75
C HIS A 383 -11.19 34.27 -36.71
N PHE A 384 -12.13 35.04 -36.17
CA PHE A 384 -12.96 35.94 -36.96
C PHE A 384 -12.30 37.31 -37.06
N SER A 385 -12.67 38.10 -38.08
CA SER A 385 -12.10 39.43 -38.33
C SER A 385 -12.39 40.46 -37.23
N HIS A 386 -13.33 40.18 -36.32
CA HIS A 386 -13.80 41.12 -35.30
C HIS A 386 -13.60 40.62 -33.87
N SER A 387 -12.34 40.40 -33.46
CA SER A 387 -11.94 40.09 -32.07
C SER A 387 -12.53 38.81 -31.45
N VAL A 388 -13.22 37.97 -32.22
CA VAL A 388 -13.79 36.70 -31.76
C VAL A 388 -12.93 35.54 -32.25
N ALA A 389 -12.64 34.58 -31.36
CA ALA A 389 -12.04 33.30 -31.70
C ALA A 389 -12.94 32.18 -31.18
N LEU A 390 -13.13 31.14 -32.01
CA LEU A 390 -13.81 29.91 -31.62
C LEU A 390 -12.84 28.75 -31.69
N ILE A 391 -12.84 27.93 -30.65
CA ILE A 391 -12.10 26.67 -30.58
C ILE A 391 -13.12 25.57 -30.29
N GLY A 392 -13.20 24.59 -31.18
CA GLY A 392 -14.02 23.40 -30.99
C GLY A 392 -13.13 22.16 -30.94
N GLY A 393 -13.42 21.23 -30.04
CA GLY A 393 -12.68 19.99 -29.89
C GLY A 393 -13.59 18.79 -29.70
N TYR A 394 -13.18 17.63 -30.20
CA TYR A 394 -13.87 16.36 -30.00
C TYR A 394 -12.86 15.23 -29.82
N THR A 395 -13.08 14.37 -28.83
CA THR A 395 -12.23 13.21 -28.55
C THR A 395 -13.07 11.94 -28.63
N TRP A 396 -12.66 11.01 -29.48
CA TRP A 396 -13.18 9.65 -29.51
C TRP A 396 -12.10 8.69 -29.06
N GLY A 397 -12.34 7.98 -27.95
CA GLY A 397 -11.36 7.12 -27.33
C GLY A 397 -11.91 5.75 -26.95
N ARG A 398 -11.01 4.77 -26.85
CA ARG A 398 -11.28 3.42 -26.35
C ARG A 398 -10.14 2.98 -25.44
N LEU A 399 -10.52 2.45 -24.28
CA LEU A 399 -9.62 1.81 -23.31
C LEU A 399 -9.96 0.33 -23.23
N MET A 400 -8.94 -0.53 -23.23
CA MET A 400 -9.05 -1.94 -22.87
C MET A 400 -7.98 -2.23 -21.82
N ASP A 401 -8.38 -2.85 -20.72
CA ASP A 401 -7.48 -3.26 -19.65
C ASP A 401 -7.78 -4.71 -19.25
N PHE A 402 -6.73 -5.46 -18.94
CA PHE A 402 -6.82 -6.86 -18.54
C PHE A 402 -6.86 -7.01 -17.01
N GLY A 403 -7.49 -6.06 -16.31
CA GLY A 403 -7.69 -6.11 -14.85
C GLY A 403 -6.46 -5.69 -14.06
N SER A 404 -5.75 -4.65 -14.51
CA SER A 404 -4.66 -4.07 -13.74
C SER A 404 -5.18 -3.44 -12.46
N ASP A 405 -4.86 -4.05 -11.32
CA ASP A 405 -5.25 -3.58 -9.99
C ASP A 405 -4.28 -4.12 -8.93
N LEU A 406 -3.92 -3.27 -7.97
CA LEU A 406 -2.95 -3.54 -6.91
C LEU A 406 -3.57 -3.88 -5.55
N PHE A 407 -4.87 -3.63 -5.39
CA PHE A 407 -5.59 -3.62 -4.12
C PHE A 407 -6.88 -4.45 -4.15
N SER A 408 -7.55 -4.49 -5.30
CA SER A 408 -8.69 -5.37 -5.57
C SER A 408 -8.18 -6.56 -6.38
N GLY A 409 -8.20 -7.75 -5.78
CA GLY A 409 -7.71 -8.95 -6.44
C GLY A 409 -8.53 -9.29 -7.68
N SER A 410 -7.85 -9.57 -8.80
CA SER A 410 -8.48 -10.21 -9.96
C SER A 410 -8.66 -11.69 -9.67
N THR A 411 -9.87 -12.22 -9.87
CA THR A 411 -10.15 -13.66 -9.73
C THR A 411 -9.69 -14.45 -10.93
#